data_AF-A0A496XEU0-F1
#
_entry.id   AF-A0A496XEU0-F1
#
_cell.length_a   1.000
_cell.length_b   1.000
_cell.length_c   1.000
_cell.angle_alpha   90.00
_cell.angle_beta   90.00
_cell.angle_gamma   90.00
#
_symmetry.space_group_name_H-M   'P 1'
#
loop_
_entity.id
_entity.type
_entity.pdbx_description
1 polymer ?
#
loop_
_entity_poly.entity_id
_entity_poly.type
_entity_poly.pdbx_seq_one_letter_code
_entity_poly.pdbx_strand_id
1 'polypeptide(L)'
;MNNNNNSKTQGQSLDIGALVHSSAGIISLVMGGLMYVYDWALPIFAGLMILSAVSAIAISWRSDAWVPGHWLAMLPVLGIVIGYFYASWGYTLAYICLWIAFAHF
;
A
#
# COMPACT_ATOMS: atom_id res chain seq x y z
N MET A 1 -9.73 -42.81 -24.82
CA MET A 1 -10.90 -41.92 -25.00
C MET A 1 -10.99 -41.02 -23.77
N ASN A 2 -10.95 -39.71 -24.00
CA ASN A 2 -10.94 -38.62 -23.02
C ASN A 2 -12.27 -38.57 -22.23
N ASN A 3 -12.25 -38.19 -20.94
CA ASN A 3 -13.46 -37.70 -20.28
C ASN A 3 -13.19 -36.47 -19.42
N ASN A 4 -13.85 -35.40 -19.85
CA ASN A 4 -13.78 -34.04 -19.37
C ASN A 4 -14.36 -33.92 -17.96
N ASN A 5 -13.58 -33.37 -17.03
CA ASN A 5 -14.11 -32.77 -15.81
C ASN A 5 -13.84 -31.27 -15.85
N ASN A 6 -14.86 -30.60 -16.38
CA ASN A 6 -15.48 -29.41 -15.84
C ASN A 6 -14.63 -28.16 -15.53
N SER A 7 -14.91 -27.17 -16.37
CA SER A 7 -15.23 -25.79 -15.97
C SER A 7 -14.11 -24.91 -15.42
N LYS A 8 -13.52 -24.16 -16.35
CA LYS A 8 -13.29 -22.71 -16.25
C LYS A 8 -12.61 -22.22 -14.96
N THR A 9 -11.28 -22.29 -14.93
CA THR A 9 -10.49 -21.24 -14.26
C THR A 9 -9.64 -20.53 -15.31
N GLN A 10 -10.34 -19.87 -16.24
CA GLN A 10 -9.77 -18.88 -17.15
C GLN A 10 -10.37 -17.48 -16.87
N GLY A 11 -10.71 -17.17 -15.63
CA GLY A 11 -11.23 -15.87 -15.25
C GLY A 11 -10.45 -15.33 -14.05
N GLN A 12 -9.70 -14.24 -14.26
CA GLN A 12 -9.05 -13.45 -13.22
C GLN A 12 -8.11 -14.25 -12.29
N SER A 13 -6.82 -14.28 -12.63
CA SER A 13 -5.82 -14.22 -11.57
C SER A 13 -6.02 -12.85 -10.92
N LEU A 14 -6.97 -12.75 -9.98
CA LEU A 14 -7.14 -11.57 -9.16
C LEU A 14 -5.76 -11.34 -8.56
N ASP A 15 -5.10 -10.26 -8.95
CA ASP A 15 -3.78 -9.96 -8.47
C ASP A 15 -3.94 -9.68 -6.97
N ILE A 16 -3.74 -10.72 -6.16
CA ILE A 16 -3.96 -10.70 -4.71
C ILE A 16 -3.11 -9.57 -4.11
N GLY A 17 -1.94 -9.30 -4.72
CA GLY A 17 -1.12 -8.13 -4.44
C GLY A 17 -1.89 -6.84 -4.69
N ALA A 18 -2.42 -6.62 -5.90
CA ALA A 18 -3.20 -5.41 -6.20
C ALA A 18 -4.45 -5.25 -5.32
N LEU A 19 -5.15 -6.33 -4.97
CA LEU A 19 -6.30 -6.28 -4.06
C LEU A 19 -5.86 -5.84 -2.66
N VAL A 20 -4.81 -6.45 -2.11
CA VAL A 20 -4.27 -6.11 -0.79
C VAL A 20 -3.71 -4.68 -0.78
N HIS A 21 -3.01 -4.27 -1.83
CA HIS A 21 -2.48 -2.92 -1.98
C HIS A 21 -3.60 -1.86 -2.02
N SER A 22 -4.62 -2.08 -2.85
CA SER A 22 -5.75 -1.14 -2.99
C SER A 22 -6.59 -1.07 -1.71
N SER A 23 -6.86 -2.22 -1.07
CA SER A 23 -7.60 -2.27 0.19
C SER A 23 -6.81 -1.65 1.35
N ALA A 24 -5.51 -1.95 1.48
CA ALA A 24 -4.64 -1.33 2.46
C ALA A 24 -4.52 0.18 2.25
N GLY A 25 -4.47 0.66 1.00
CA GLY A 25 -4.46 2.08 0.65
C GLY A 25 -5.72 2.81 1.13
N ILE A 26 -6.91 2.29 0.84
CA ILE A 26 -8.19 2.89 1.27
C ILE A 26 -8.31 2.91 2.79
N ILE A 27 -8.01 1.79 3.46
CA ILE A 27 -8.09 1.70 4.93
C ILE A 27 -7.08 2.67 5.56
N SER A 28 -5.88 2.77 4.99
CA SER A 28 -4.84 3.71 5.42
C SER A 28 -5.28 5.18 5.26
N LEU A 29 -6.02 5.52 4.20
CA LEU A 29 -6.54 6.87 3.97
C LEU A 29 -7.55 7.27 5.07
N VAL A 30 -8.45 6.35 5.42
CA VAL A 30 -9.40 6.55 6.54
C VAL A 30 -8.66 6.64 7.88
N MET A 31 -7.70 5.75 8.13
CA MET A 31 -6.95 5.72 9.39
C MET A 31 -6.03 6.94 9.56
N GLY A 32 -5.44 7.45 8.47
CA GLY A 32 -4.64 8.66 8.46
C GLY A 32 -5.46 9.93 8.70
N GLY A 33 -6.73 9.96 8.28
CA GLY A 33 -7.67 11.01 8.72
C GLY A 33 -8.03 10.87 10.20
N LEU A 34 -8.22 9.62 10.65
CA LEU A 34 -8.62 9.31 12.02
C LEU A 34 -7.52 9.59 13.06
N MET A 35 -6.25 9.61 12.66
CA MET A 35 -5.11 9.91 13.54
C MET A 35 -5.17 11.31 14.16
N TYR A 36 -5.86 12.27 13.54
CA TYR A 36 -6.03 13.63 14.09
C TYR A 36 -7.00 13.67 15.29
N VAL A 37 -7.80 12.62 15.46
CA VAL A 37 -8.80 12.52 16.53
C VAL A 37 -8.38 11.44 17.54
N TYR A 38 -7.66 10.41 17.11
CA TYR A 38 -7.35 9.24 17.92
C TYR A 38 -5.87 8.82 17.81
N ASP A 39 -5.17 8.86 18.94
CA ASP A 39 -3.75 8.49 19.05
C ASP A 39 -3.46 7.03 18.68
N TRP A 40 -4.42 6.12 18.92
CA TRP A 40 -4.29 4.69 18.60
C TRP A 40 -4.37 4.38 17.10
N ALA A 41 -4.88 5.31 16.28
CA ALA A 41 -4.97 5.12 14.83
C ALA A 41 -3.60 5.28 14.14
N LEU A 42 -2.67 5.98 14.78
CA LEU A 42 -1.32 6.26 14.26
C LEU A 42 -0.46 4.99 14.07
N PRO A 43 -0.32 4.08 15.05
CA PRO A 43 0.40 2.82 14.83
C PRO A 43 -0.28 1.90 13.81
N ILE A 44 -1.61 1.92 13.71
CA ILE A 44 -2.36 1.14 12.72
C ILE A 44 -2.12 1.69 11.31
N PHE A 45 -2.18 3.02 11.14
CA PHE A 45 -1.85 3.70 9.90
C PHE A 45 -0.43 3.37 9.42
N ALA A 46 0.56 3.47 10.32
CA ALA A 46 1.94 3.12 10.01
C ALA A 46 2.09 1.65 9.57
N GLY A 47 1.42 0.72 10.25
CA GLY A 47 1.41 -0.69 9.89
C GLY A 47 0.80 -0.94 8.50
N LEU A 48 -0.34 -0.31 8.20
CA LEU A 48 -1.00 -0.42 6.90
C LEU A 48 -0.16 0.15 5.76
N MET A 49 0.58 1.24 6.01
CA MET A 49 1.49 1.83 5.03
C MET A 49 2.68 0.93 4.71
N ILE A 50 3.28 0.32 5.73
CA ILE A 50 4.36 -0.67 5.52
C ILE A 50 3.81 -1.88 4.77
N LEU A 51 2.64 -2.38 5.15
CA LEU A 51 2.03 -3.54 4.50
C LEU A 51 1.68 -3.26 3.02
N SER A 52 1.16 -2.07 2.72
CA SER A 52 0.89 -1.62 1.35
C SER A 52 2.15 -1.51 0.51
N ALA A 53 3.24 -0.98 1.09
CA ALA A 53 4.52 -0.88 0.43
C ALA A 53 5.20 -2.24 0.18
N VAL A 54 5.16 -3.15 1.16
CA VAL A 54 5.67 -4.52 0.98
C VAL A 54 4.90 -5.25 -0.11
N SER A 55 3.58 -5.05 -0.18
CA SER A 55 2.74 -5.59 -1.26
C SER A 55 3.15 -5.03 -2.63
N ALA A 56 3.38 -3.72 -2.73
CA ALA A 56 3.86 -3.08 -3.97
C ALA A 56 5.25 -3.59 -4.39
N ILE A 57 6.18 -3.74 -3.44
CA ILE A 57 7.52 -4.30 -3.70
C ILE A 57 7.41 -5.74 -4.19
N ALA A 58 6.54 -6.57 -3.58
CA ALA A 58 6.34 -7.96 -3.97
C ALA A 58 5.80 -8.09 -5.41
N ILE A 59 4.91 -7.18 -5.83
CA ILE A 59 4.42 -7.10 -7.22
C ILE A 59 5.55 -6.62 -8.14
N SER A 60 6.28 -5.58 -7.74
CA SER A 60 7.38 -5.01 -8.54
C SER A 60 8.53 -6.00 -8.78
N TRP A 61 8.86 -6.83 -7.79
CA TRP A 61 9.84 -7.91 -7.93
C TRP A 61 9.40 -8.99 -8.93
N ARG A 62 8.09 -9.20 -9.05
CA ARG A 62 7.50 -10.19 -9.96
C ARG A 62 7.43 -9.69 -11.41
N SER A 63 7.52 -8.38 -11.62
CA SER A 63 7.34 -7.74 -12.92
C SER A 63 8.63 -7.13 -13.50
N ASP A 64 9.79 -7.25 -12.86
CA ASP A 64 11.10 -6.69 -13.29
C ASP A 64 11.04 -5.19 -13.68
N ALA A 65 10.03 -4.47 -13.18
CA ALA A 65 9.66 -3.12 -13.61
C ALA A 65 10.22 -2.05 -12.65
N TRP A 66 11.48 -2.18 -12.25
CA TRP A 66 12.15 -1.23 -11.35
C TRP A 66 12.56 0.05 -12.12
N VAL A 67 11.57 0.84 -12.50
CA VAL A 67 11.69 2.12 -13.19
C VAL A 67 11.53 3.26 -12.17
N PRO A 68 12.15 4.44 -12.38
CA PRO A 68 12.10 5.61 -11.48
C PRO A 68 10.74 6.04 -10.92
N GLY A 69 9.60 5.63 -11.48
CA GLY A 69 8.28 5.86 -10.90
C GLY A 69 8.03 5.16 -9.56
N HIS A 70 8.71 4.05 -9.26
CA HIS A 70 8.55 3.30 -8.01
C HIS A 70 9.12 4.03 -6.78
N TRP A 71 10.03 4.99 -6.99
CA TRP A 71 10.59 5.83 -5.93
C TRP A 71 9.50 6.69 -5.27
N LEU A 72 8.52 7.16 -6.05
CA LEU A 72 7.41 7.97 -5.56
C LEU A 72 6.50 7.16 -4.64
N ALA A 73 6.30 5.87 -4.92
CA ALA A 73 5.50 4.96 -4.11
C ALA A 73 6.18 4.58 -2.77
N MET A 74 7.49 4.80 -2.65
CA MET A 74 8.26 4.59 -1.41
C MET A 74 8.30 5.83 -0.51
N LEU A 75 7.97 7.02 -1.01
CA LEU A 75 7.94 8.27 -0.21
C LEU A 75 7.08 8.18 1.05
N PRO A 76 5.88 7.56 1.04
CA PRO A 76 5.08 7.45 2.25
C PRO A 76 5.76 6.58 3.31
N VAL A 77 6.51 5.54 2.91
CA VAL A 77 7.29 4.69 3.83
C VAL A 77 8.42 5.48 4.46
N LEU A 78 9.11 6.32 3.68
CA LEU A 78 10.15 7.21 4.19
C LEU A 78 9.57 8.18 5.23
N GLY A 79 8.37 8.70 4.99
CA GLY A 79 7.62 9.52 5.95
C GLY A 79 7.32 8.80 7.27
N ILE A 80 6.94 7.51 7.22
CA ILE A 80 6.73 6.69 8.43
C ILE A 80 8.05 6.48 9.19
N VAL A 81 9.14 6.18 8.49
CA VAL A 81 10.46 5.96 9.12
C VAL A 81 10.96 7.25 9.79
N ILE A 82 10.80 8.41 9.14
CA ILE A 82 11.10 9.72 9.72
C ILE A 82 10.17 10.01 10.91
N GLY A 83 8.89 9.63 10.79
CA GLY A 83 7.88 9.72 11.85
C GLY A 83 8.30 8.98 13.12
N TYR A 84 8.86 7.79 12.94
CA TYR A 84 9.27 6.90 14.02
C TYR A 84 10.60 7.31 14.65
N PHE A 85 11.59 7.76 13.86
CA PHE A 85 12.93 8.04 14.35
C PHE A 85 13.20 9.50 14.73
N TYR A 86 12.49 10.46 14.12
CA TYR A 86 12.86 11.88 14.21
C TYR A 86 11.80 12.74 14.87
N ALA A 87 10.56 12.73 14.37
CA ALA A 87 9.49 13.57 14.89
C ALA A 87 8.11 13.09 14.43
N SER A 88 7.09 13.26 15.28
CA SER A 88 5.69 12.92 14.99
C SER A 88 5.10 13.63 13.76
N TRP A 89 5.74 14.71 13.26
CA TRP A 89 5.41 15.30 11.96
C TRP A 89 5.58 14.30 10.81
N GLY A 90 6.54 13.36 10.87
CA GLY A 90 6.77 12.41 9.77
C GLY A 90 5.53 11.60 9.38
N TYR A 91 4.63 11.30 10.33
CA TYR A 91 3.33 10.68 10.04
C TYR A 91 2.41 11.57 9.20
N THR A 92 2.44 12.88 9.42
CA THR A 92 1.72 13.85 8.58
C THR A 92 2.31 13.91 7.17
N LEU A 93 3.64 13.87 7.04
CA LEU A 93 4.30 13.76 5.72
C LEU A 93 3.92 12.47 4.99
N ALA A 94 3.87 11.34 5.70
CA ALA A 94 3.43 10.06 5.15
C ALA A 94 1.98 10.13 4.68
N TYR A 95 1.10 10.79 5.45
CA TYR A 95 -0.30 11.00 5.09
C TYR A 95 -0.46 11.89 3.85
N ILE A 96 0.31 12.99 3.75
CA ILE A 96 0.31 13.84 2.55
C ILE A 96 0.84 13.06 1.34
N CYS A 97 1.91 12.27 1.49
CA CYS A 97 2.42 11.41 0.43
C CYS A 97 1.40 10.35 0.00
N LEU A 98 0.62 9.78 0.93
CA LEU A 98 -0.48 8.87 0.62
C LEU A 98 -1.50 9.56 -0.27
N TRP A 99 -1.92 10.77 0.10
CA TRP A 99 -2.86 11.57 -0.69
C TRP A 99 -2.34 11.87 -2.10
N ILE A 100 -1.07 12.26 -2.24
CA ILE A 100 -0.44 12.52 -3.54
C ILE A 100 -0.38 11.24 -4.37
N ALA A 101 0.02 10.11 -3.77
CA ALA A 101 0.06 8.82 -4.45
C ALA A 101 -1.33 8.38 -4.92
N PHE A 102 -2.36 8.60 -4.09
CA PHE A 102 -3.74 8.30 -4.44
C PHE A 102 -4.27 9.22 -5.55
N ALA A 103 -3.94 10.51 -5.53
CA ALA A 103 -4.36 11.45 -6.58
C ALA A 103 -3.62 11.24 -7.91
N HIS A 104 -2.45 10.61 -7.88
CA HIS A 104 -1.66 10.27 -9.06
C HIS A 104 -2.15 8.98 -9.76
N PHE A 105 -2.81 8.07 -9.02
CA PHE A 105 -3.36 6.81 -9.54
C PHE A 105 -4.75 7.00 -10.16
#